data_AF-A0A7W1LNM6-F1
#
_entry.id   AF-A0A7W1LNM6-F1
#
_cell.length_a   1.000
_cell.length_b   1.000
_cell.length_c   1.000
_cell.angle_alpha   90.00
_cell.angle_beta   90.00
_cell.angle_gamma   90.00
#
_symmetry.space_group_name_H-M   'P 1'
#
loop_
_entity.id
_entity.type
_entity.pdbx_description
1 polymer ?
#
loop_
_entity_poly.entity_id
_entity_poly.type
_entity_poly.pdbx_seq_one_letter_code
_entity_poly.pdbx_strand_id
1 'polypeptide(L)' 'MTNTLPTPDVLTVYGAGWCWDCRNTRRYLDSTGVAYRYVDLGTDRAAQALLD' A
#
# COMPACT_ATOMS: atom_id res chain seq x y z
N MET A 1 13.18 -6.05 -17.29
CA MET A 1 13.72 -6.58 -16.03
C MET A 1 12.54 -6.92 -15.15
N THR A 2 12.15 -8.19 -15.02
CA THR A 2 11.05 -8.59 -14.14
C THR A 2 11.65 -9.11 -12.85
N ASN A 3 11.73 -8.23 -11.85
CA ASN A 3 12.04 -8.64 -10.49
C ASN A 3 10.77 -9.30 -9.92
N THR A 4 10.78 -10.63 -9.79
CA THR A 4 9.67 -11.36 -9.17
C THR A 4 9.75 -11.11 -7.68
N LEU A 5 8.88 -10.24 -7.18
CA LEU A 5 8.73 -10.03 -5.74
C LEU A 5 8.07 -11.27 -5.12
N PRO A 6 8.49 -11.68 -3.91
CA PRO A 6 7.82 -12.75 -3.19
C PRO A 6 6.35 -12.40 -3.00
N THR A 7 5.44 -13.36 -3.20
CA THR A 7 4.01 -13.17 -2.99
C THR A 7 3.72 -13.28 -1.48
N PRO A 8 3.34 -12.18 -0.80
CA PRO A 8 3.05 -12.23 0.62
C PRO A 8 1.68 -12.86 0.89
N ASP A 9 1.52 -13.50 2.06
CA ASP A 9 0.21 -14.01 2.51
C ASP A 9 -0.83 -12.89 2.70
N VAL A 10 -0.36 -11.66 2.93
CA VAL A 10 -1.20 -10.46 3.08
C VAL A 10 -0.67 -9.32 2.22
N LEU A 11 -1.54 -8.75 1.38
CA LEU A 11 -1.24 -7.57 0.58
C LEU A 11 -0.88 -6.39 1.51
N THR A 12 0.30 -5.79 1.33
CA THR A 12 0.62 -4.52 1.98
C THR A 12 0.46 -3.39 0.98
N VAL A 13 -0.33 -2.38 1.34
CA VAL A 13 -0.57 -1.17 0.55
C VAL A 13 0.13 0.00 1.21
N TYR A 14 1.13 0.55 0.54
CA TYR A 14 1.78 1.79 0.93
C TYR A 14 1.10 2.94 0.21
N GLY A 15 0.64 3.94 0.96
CA GLY A 15 -0.03 5.08 0.39
C GLY A 15 0.08 6.31 1.28
N ALA A 16 -0.44 7.43 0.80
CA ALA A 16 -0.50 8.67 1.57
C ALA A 16 -1.93 9.19 1.62
N GLY A 17 -2.39 9.62 2.80
CA GLY A 17 -3.77 10.10 2.99
C GLY A 17 -4.15 11.31 2.12
N TRP A 18 -3.17 12.10 1.69
CA TRP A 18 -3.37 13.24 0.78
C TRP A 18 -3.49 12.83 -0.70
N CYS A 19 -3.10 11.61 -1.06
CA CYS A 19 -3.14 11.15 -2.43
C CYS A 19 -4.54 10.63 -2.79
N TRP A 20 -5.18 11.32 -3.74
CA TRP A 20 -6.51 10.96 -4.25
C TRP A 20 -6.55 9.54 -4.81
N ASP A 21 -5.53 9.15 -5.58
CA ASP A 21 -5.47 7.82 -6.18
C ASP A 21 -5.31 6.74 -5.11
N CYS A 22 -4.45 6.97 -4.10
CA CYS A 22 -4.33 6.04 -2.96
C CYS A 22 -5.68 5.84 -2.25
N ARG A 23 -6.47 6.91 -2.07
CA ARG A 23 -7.81 6.83 -1.46
C ARG A 23 -8.79 6.03 -2.31
N ASN A 24 -8.76 6.19 -3.63
CA ASN A 24 -9.64 5.45 -4.55
C ASN A 24 -9.27 3.96 -4.60
N THR A 25 -7.99 3.64 -4.71
CA THR A 25 -7.51 2.25 -4.66
C THR A 25 -7.88 1.58 -3.35
N ARG A 26 -7.70 2.28 -2.21
CA ARG A 26 -8.10 1.78 -0.89
C ARG A 26 -9.60 1.47 -0.83
N ARG A 27 -10.44 2.40 -1.29
CA ARG A 27 -11.90 2.18 -1.37
C ARG A 27 -12.28 0.98 -2.23
N TYR A 28 -11.58 0.78 -3.34
CA TYR A 28 -11.81 -0.37 -4.19
C TYR A 28 -11.47 -1.69 -3.47
N LEU A 29 -10.32 -1.76 -2.80
CA LEU A 29 -9.92 -2.91 -1.99
C LEU A 29 -10.89 -3.18 -0.84
N ASP A 30 -11.35 -2.13 -0.16
CA ASP A 30 -12.37 -2.22 0.89
C ASP A 30 -13.68 -2.78 0.33
N SER A 31 -14.12 -2.30 -0.84
CA SER A 31 -15.38 -2.72 -1.47
C SER A 31 -15.37 -4.16 -1.97
N THR A 32 -14.19 -4.68 -2.31
CA THR A 32 -14.00 -6.05 -2.81
C THR A 32 -13.72 -7.04 -1.68
N GLY A 33 -13.59 -6.57 -0.43
CA GLY A 33 -13.32 -7.42 0.73
C GLY A 33 -11.92 -8.02 0.75
N VAL A 34 -10.98 -7.45 -0.01
CA VAL A 34 -9.58 -7.90 0.00
C VAL A 34 -8.97 -7.55 1.35
N ALA A 35 -8.38 -8.54 2.03
CA ALA A 35 -7.61 -8.28 3.23
C ALA A 35 -6.27 -7.66 2.87
N TYR A 36 -5.98 -6.47 3.41
CA TYR A 36 -4.70 -5.81 3.22
C TYR A 36 -4.28 -5.03 4.46
N ARG A 37 -2.96 -4.81 4.59
CA ARG A 37 -2.37 -3.90 5.57
C ARG A 37 -2.09 -2.57 4.92
N TYR A 38 -2.66 -1.49 5.42
CA TYR A 38 -2.36 -0.13 4.95
C TYR A 38 -1.21 0.48 5.75
N VAL A 39 -0.25 1.08 5.06
CA VAL A 39 0.88 1.81 5.64
C VAL A 39 0.86 3.24 5.11
N ASP A 40 0.69 4.21 6.02
CA ASP A 40 0.65 5.63 5.66
C ASP A 40 2.05 6.24 5.65
N LEU A 41 2.57 6.48 4.45
CA LEU A 41 3.87 7.09 4.19
C LEU A 41 3.98 8.53 4.71
N GLY A 42 2.87 9.21 5.00
CA GLY A 42 2.89 10.54 5.62
C GLY A 42 3.25 10.51 7.11
N THR A 43 3.12 9.35 7.75
CA THR A 43 3.32 9.19 9.21
C THR A 43 4.39 8.18 9.57
N ASP A 44 4.65 7.20 8.70
CA ASP A 44 5.62 6.15 8.92
C ASP A 44 6.96 6.44 8.23
N ARG A 45 7.95 6.88 9.03
CA ARG A 45 9.31 7.14 8.54
C ARG A 45 10.06 5.87 8.12
N ALA A 46 9.75 4.71 8.70
CA ALA A 46 10.41 3.46 8.30
C ALA A 46 9.93 3.01 6.92
N ALA A 47 8.65 3.24 6.61
CA ALA A 47 8.10 2.96 5.29
C ALA A 47 8.62 3.93 4.20
N GLN A 48 8.93 5.18 4.55
CA GLN A 48 9.57 6.13 3.64
C GLN A 48 10.95 5.65 3.16
N ALA A 49 11.72 4.96 4.01
CA ALA A 49 13.04 4.42 3.67
C ALA A 49 13.01 3.26 2.66
N LEU A 50 11.83 2.76 2.28
CA LEU A 50 11.66 1.76 1.22
C LEU A 50 11.52 2.37 -0.18
N LEU A 51 11.46 3.71 -0.29
CA LEU A 51 11.31 4.43 -1.55
C LEU A 51 12.65 4.84 -2.19
N ASP A 52 13.77 4.57 -1.51
CA ASP A 52 15.15 4.78 -1.98
C ASP A 52 15.68 3.54 -2.73
#